data_AF-D6TZR4-F1
#
_entry.id   AF-D6TZR4-F1
#
_cell.length_a   1.000
_cell.length_b   1.000
_cell.length_c   1.000
_cell.angle_alpha   90.00
_cell.angle_beta   90.00
_cell.angle_gamma   90.00
#
_symmetry.space_group_name_H-M   'P 1'
#
loop_
_entity.id
_entity.type
_entity.pdbx_description
1 polymer ?
#
loop_
_entity_poly.entity_id
_entity_poly.type
_entity_poly.pdbx_seq_one_letter_code
_entity_poly.pdbx_strand_id
1 'polypeptide(L)'
;MTESGLAALRTWVTTPIELSPPRDELVLKAYAIWLADPSQAITLFRQQEKQHAARLAEYEHILARIEHKHGEQLDITLPDFGNYATLHAGVYAEQASVAWCRWMVEQLTNHSRQEAEQG
;
A
#
# COMPACT_ATOMS: atom_id res chain seq x y z
N MET A 1 10.01 7.51 -29.12
CA MET A 1 11.10 8.03 -28.26
C MET A 1 12.27 8.42 -29.12
N THR A 2 12.94 9.53 -28.81
CA THR A 2 14.19 9.92 -29.46
C THR A 2 15.39 9.22 -28.79
N GLU A 3 16.52 9.13 -29.49
CA GLU A 3 17.77 8.60 -28.92
C GLU A 3 18.22 9.38 -27.69
N SER A 4 18.10 10.71 -27.74
CA SER A 4 18.39 11.59 -26.59
C SER A 4 17.51 11.29 -25.38
N GLY A 5 16.22 11.00 -25.60
CA GLY A 5 15.30 10.63 -24.53
C GLY A 5 15.62 9.28 -23.90
N LEU A 6 16.02 8.29 -24.70
CA LEU A 6 16.44 6.98 -24.18
C LEU A 6 17.75 7.07 -23.39
N ALA A 7 18.70 7.88 -23.85
CA ALA A 7 19.93 8.15 -23.12
C ALA A 7 19.66 8.82 -21.77
N ALA A 8 18.79 9.84 -21.74
CA ALA A 8 18.38 10.50 -20.50
C ALA A 8 17.70 9.53 -19.52
N LEU A 9 16.80 8.67 -20.02
CA LEU A 9 16.10 7.68 -19.20
C LEU A 9 17.06 6.66 -18.58
N ARG A 10 18.06 6.17 -19.33
CA ARG A 10 19.08 5.24 -18.84
C ARG A 10 19.89 5.83 -17.69
N THR A 11 20.26 7.11 -17.77
CA THR A 11 20.95 7.79 -16.67
C THR A 11 20.04 7.94 -15.45
N TRP A 12 18.78 8.32 -15.69
CA TRP A 12 17.82 8.57 -14.62
C TRP A 12 17.51 7.33 -13.78
N VAL A 13 17.31 6.15 -14.38
CA VAL A 13 16.97 4.92 -13.64
C VAL A 13 18.04 4.45 -12.65
N THR A 14 19.28 4.93 -12.78
CA THR A 14 20.39 4.65 -11.86
C THR A 14 20.76 5.82 -10.95
N THR A 15 20.05 6.94 -11.05
CA THR A 15 20.33 8.11 -10.22
C THR A 15 19.85 7.86 -8.78
N PRO A 16 20.68 8.15 -7.75
CA PRO A 16 20.27 7.99 -6.36
C PRO A 16 18.98 8.77 -6.03
N ILE A 17 18.12 8.17 -5.22
CA ILE A 17 16.90 8.81 -4.74
C ILE A 17 17.22 9.64 -3.50
N GLU A 18 16.83 10.92 -3.50
CA GLU A 18 16.88 11.75 -2.31
C GLU A 18 15.78 11.33 -1.32
N LEU A 19 16.16 11.10 -0.05
CA LEU A 19 15.20 10.73 0.99
C LEU A 19 14.34 11.95 1.36
N SER A 20 13.04 11.82 1.14
CA SER A 20 12.05 12.78 1.63
C SER A 20 11.19 12.12 2.72
N PRO A 21 10.83 12.84 3.79
CA PRO A 21 9.95 12.30 4.82
C PRO A 21 8.62 11.86 4.20
N PRO A 22 8.14 10.62 4.48
CA PRO A 22 6.84 10.18 4.00
C PRO A 22 5.75 11.07 4.60
N ARG A 23 4.85 11.58 3.75
CA ARG A 23 3.67 12.33 4.17
C ARG A 23 2.45 11.43 4.01
N ASP A 24 2.06 10.79 5.10
CA ASP A 24 0.87 9.96 5.16
C ASP A 24 -0.11 10.55 6.19
N GLU A 25 -1.25 11.03 5.69
CA GLU A 25 -2.29 11.63 6.53
C GLU A 25 -2.93 10.62 7.50
N LEU A 26 -3.07 9.36 7.08
CA LEU A 26 -3.67 8.32 7.91
C LEU A 26 -2.73 7.96 9.08
N VAL A 27 -1.43 7.89 8.83
CA VAL A 27 -0.41 7.72 9.89
C VAL A 27 -0.41 8.90 10.84
N LEU A 28 -0.53 10.14 10.32
CA LEU A 28 -0.62 11.33 11.17
C LEU A 28 -1.90 11.34 12.04
N LYS A 29 -3.04 10.89 11.48
CA LYS A 29 -4.28 10.70 12.25
C LYS A 29 -4.12 9.61 13.32
N ALA A 30 -3.42 8.51 13.01
CA ALA A 30 -3.12 7.46 13.97
C ALA A 30 -2.25 7.96 15.13
N TYR A 31 -1.28 8.84 14.86
CA TYR A 31 -0.46 9.46 15.91
C TYR A 31 -1.32 10.28 16.89
N ALA A 32 -2.33 11.00 16.40
CA ALA A 32 -3.23 11.81 17.20
C ALA A 32 -4.50 11.06 17.67
N ILE A 33 -4.56 9.74 17.53
CA ILE A 33 -5.80 8.97 17.66
C ILE A 33 -6.40 9.00 19.07
N TRP A 34 -5.58 9.25 20.09
CA TRP A 34 -5.98 9.38 21.49
C TRP A 34 -6.95 10.54 21.76
N LEU A 35 -7.09 11.47 20.81
CA LEU A 35 -8.04 12.59 20.86
C LEU A 35 -9.40 12.27 20.23
N ALA A 36 -9.53 11.15 19.52
CA ALA A 36 -10.71 10.81 18.75
C ALA A 36 -11.70 9.96 19.55
N ASP A 37 -12.98 10.05 19.20
CA ASP A 37 -13.98 9.06 19.61
C ASP A 37 -13.61 7.67 19.03
N PRO A 38 -13.52 6.61 19.85
CA PRO A 38 -13.11 5.29 19.38
C PRO A 38 -14.02 4.73 18.27
N SER A 39 -15.33 4.97 18.31
CA SER A 39 -16.26 4.43 17.31
C SER A 39 -16.08 5.11 15.93
N GLN A 40 -15.83 6.42 15.94
CA GLN A 40 -15.50 7.18 14.73
C GLN A 40 -14.14 6.78 14.16
N ALA A 41 -13.14 6.57 15.03
CA ALA A 41 -11.82 6.07 14.64
C ALA A 41 -11.90 4.68 14.00
N ILE A 42 -12.66 3.74 14.59
CA ILE A 42 -12.89 2.40 14.02
C ILE A 42 -13.51 2.52 12.62
N THR A 43 -14.51 3.39 12.45
CA THR A 43 -15.17 3.62 11.16
C THR A 43 -14.18 4.12 10.10
N LEU A 44 -13.30 5.06 10.45
CA LEU A 44 -12.25 5.57 9.58
C LEU A 44 -11.32 4.43 9.12
N PHE A 45 -10.75 3.66 10.05
CA PHE A 45 -9.81 2.60 9.69
C PHE A 45 -10.46 1.44 8.93
N ARG A 46 -11.73 1.10 9.21
CA ARG A 46 -12.48 0.13 8.41
C ARG A 46 -12.71 0.59 6.97
N GLN A 47 -12.99 1.88 6.79
CA GLN A 47 -13.16 2.45 5.46
C GLN A 47 -11.83 2.42 4.67
N GLN A 48 -10.72 2.73 5.33
CA GLN A 48 -9.39 2.64 4.72
C GLN A 48 -9.00 1.19 4.41
N GLU A 49 -9.21 0.25 5.34
CA GLU A 49 -9.02 -1.19 5.11
C GLU A 49 -9.75 -1.65 3.85
N LYS A 50 -11.02 -1.27 3.70
CA LYS A 50 -11.84 -1.63 2.53
C LYS A 50 -11.27 -1.08 1.22
N GLN A 51 -10.77 0.16 1.24
CA GLN A 51 -10.18 0.79 0.05
C GLN A 51 -8.87 0.09 -0.36
N HIS A 52 -7.99 -0.19 0.61
CA HIS A 52 -6.74 -0.91 0.37
C HIS A 52 -6.99 -2.35 -0.10
N ALA A 53 -7.95 -3.06 0.51
CA ALA A 53 -8.31 -4.41 0.11
C ALA A 53 -8.88 -4.47 -1.32
N ALA A 54 -9.65 -3.47 -1.73
CA ALA A 54 -10.16 -3.38 -3.09
C ALA A 54 -9.03 -3.18 -4.13
N ARG A 55 -8.06 -2.30 -3.83
CA ARG A 55 -6.88 -2.09 -4.69
C ARG A 55 -5.98 -3.32 -4.73
N LEU A 56 -5.78 -3.98 -3.58
CA LEU A 56 -5.02 -5.22 -3.51
C LEU A 56 -5.60 -6.28 -4.45
N ALA A 57 -6.92 -6.50 -4.39
CA ALA A 57 -7.58 -7.46 -5.27
C ALA A 57 -7.44 -7.10 -6.76
N GLU A 58 -7.48 -5.81 -7.10
CA GLU A 58 -7.23 -5.33 -8.47
C GLU A 58 -5.79 -5.63 -8.92
N TYR A 59 -4.79 -5.32 -8.09
CA TYR A 59 -3.39 -5.57 -8.40
C TYR A 59 -3.07 -7.06 -8.52
N GLU A 60 -3.59 -7.88 -7.60
CA GLU A 60 -3.45 -9.34 -7.65
C GLU A 60 -4.09 -9.91 -8.94
N HIS A 61 -5.24 -9.38 -9.36
CA HIS A 61 -5.87 -9.79 -10.62
C HIS A 61 -5.01 -9.44 -11.85
N ILE A 62 -4.45 -8.23 -11.89
CA ILE A 62 -3.58 -7.82 -13.01
C ILE A 62 -2.29 -8.65 -13.01
N LEU A 63 -1.71 -8.89 -11.83
CA LEU A 63 -0.51 -9.68 -11.65
C LEU A 63 -0.71 -11.11 -12.17
N ALA A 64 -1.78 -11.78 -11.75
CA ALA A 64 -2.13 -13.12 -12.21
C ALA A 64 -2.28 -13.20 -13.74
N ARG A 65 -2.79 -12.15 -14.39
CA ARG A 65 -2.90 -12.09 -15.85
C ARG A 65 -1.54 -12.01 -16.55
N ILE A 66 -0.58 -11.28 -15.97
CA ILE A 66 0.79 -11.18 -16.49
C ILE A 66 1.49 -12.53 -16.32
N GLU A 67 1.39 -13.13 -15.14
CA GLU A 67 1.97 -14.44 -14.82
C GLU A 67 1.36 -15.55 -15.69
N HIS A 68 0.07 -15.49 -15.99
CA HIS A 68 -0.55 -16.43 -16.92
C HIS A 68 0.02 -16.32 -18.35
N LYS A 69 0.36 -15.11 -18.81
CA LYS A 69 0.87 -14.85 -20.16
C LYS A 69 2.35 -15.22 -20.31
N HIS A 70 3.15 -15.05 -19.26
CA HIS A 70 4.61 -15.11 -19.34
C HIS A 70 5.27 -16.11 -18.38
N GLY A 71 4.51 -16.70 -17.46
CA GLY A 71 5.02 -17.45 -16.31
C GLY A 71 5.34 -16.55 -15.10
N GLU A 72 5.55 -17.16 -13.94
CA GLU A 72 5.84 -16.46 -12.67
C GLU A 72 7.26 -15.83 -12.64
N GLN A 73 8.12 -16.21 -13.58
CA GLN A 73 9.50 -15.73 -13.70
C GLN A 73 9.70 -14.98 -15.01
N LEU A 74 9.24 -13.72 -15.06
CA LEU A 74 9.56 -12.84 -16.18
C LEU A 74 11.05 -12.49 -16.17
N ASP A 75 11.65 -12.58 -17.35
CA ASP A 75 12.98 -12.05 -17.61
C ASP A 75 12.97 -10.51 -17.49
N ILE A 76 13.91 -9.96 -16.72
CA ILE A 76 14.11 -8.52 -16.48
C ILE A 76 14.35 -7.72 -17.76
N THR A 77 14.82 -8.37 -18.83
CA THR A 77 15.06 -7.74 -20.12
C THR A 77 13.78 -7.53 -20.94
N LEU A 78 12.65 -8.14 -20.54
CA LEU A 78 11.38 -7.96 -21.22
C LEU A 78 10.76 -6.60 -20.87
N PRO A 79 10.19 -5.87 -21.85
CA PRO A 79 9.49 -4.61 -21.58
C PRO A 79 8.38 -4.73 -20.53
N ASP A 80 7.71 -5.89 -20.47
CA ASP A 80 6.62 -6.15 -19.51
C ASP A 80 7.12 -6.30 -18.07
N PHE A 81 8.43 -6.51 -17.83
CA PHE A 81 8.99 -6.65 -16.48
C PHE A 81 8.80 -5.39 -15.64
N GLY A 82 8.88 -4.19 -16.23
CA GLY A 82 8.65 -2.95 -15.48
C GLY A 82 7.24 -2.86 -14.88
N ASN A 83 6.23 -3.34 -15.63
CA ASN A 83 4.85 -3.42 -15.14
C ASN A 83 4.72 -4.49 -14.05
N TYR A 84 5.35 -5.64 -14.25
CA TYR A 84 5.37 -6.73 -13.28
C TYR A 84 6.00 -6.31 -11.94
N ALA A 85 7.17 -5.66 -11.99
CA ALA A 85 7.89 -5.19 -10.81
C ALA A 85 7.11 -4.12 -10.03
N THR A 86 6.47 -3.18 -10.73
CA THR A 86 5.68 -2.13 -10.07
C THR A 86 4.38 -2.66 -9.47
N LEU A 87 3.75 -3.67 -10.08
CA LEU A 87 2.59 -4.36 -9.49
C LEU A 87 2.96 -5.10 -8.21
N HIS A 88 4.09 -5.81 -8.18
CA HIS A 88 4.60 -6.43 -6.95
C HIS A 88 4.78 -5.42 -5.82
N ALA A 89 5.42 -4.28 -6.11
CA ALA A 89 5.57 -3.20 -5.13
C ALA A 89 4.21 -2.68 -4.61
N GLY A 90 3.23 -2.53 -5.51
CA GLY A 90 1.86 -2.15 -5.16
C GLY A 90 1.17 -3.19 -4.27
N VAL A 91 1.25 -4.47 -4.62
CA VAL A 91 0.71 -5.59 -3.82
C VAL A 91 1.29 -5.58 -2.41
N TYR A 92 2.61 -5.48 -2.27
CA TYR A 92 3.25 -5.44 -0.95
C TYR A 92 2.80 -4.23 -0.12
N ALA A 93 2.70 -3.06 -0.74
CA ALA A 93 2.22 -1.87 -0.06
C ALA A 93 0.77 -2.01 0.41
N GLU A 94 -0.12 -2.48 -0.45
CA GLU A 94 -1.55 -2.64 -0.12
C GLU A 94 -1.78 -3.74 0.93
N GLN A 95 -1.02 -4.85 0.89
CA GLN A 95 -1.05 -5.87 1.94
C GLN A 95 -0.66 -5.31 3.30
N ALA A 96 0.43 -4.52 3.36
CA ALA A 96 0.88 -3.87 4.58
C ALA A 96 -0.19 -2.90 5.12
N SER A 97 -0.78 -2.09 4.24
CA SER A 97 -1.84 -1.13 4.60
C SER A 97 -3.10 -1.82 5.15
N VAL A 98 -3.57 -2.91 4.52
CA VAL A 98 -4.70 -3.71 5.02
C VAL A 98 -4.40 -4.29 6.40
N ALA A 99 -3.23 -4.91 6.57
CA ALA A 99 -2.83 -5.51 7.83
C ALA A 99 -2.77 -4.47 8.95
N TRP A 100 -2.20 -3.29 8.68
CA TRP A 100 -2.09 -2.21 9.65
C TRP A 100 -3.46 -1.63 10.03
N CYS A 101 -4.36 -1.40 9.06
CA CYS A 101 -5.71 -0.91 9.35
C CYS A 101 -6.49 -1.90 10.24
N ARG A 102 -6.38 -3.20 9.97
CA ARG A 102 -6.99 -4.26 10.81
C ARG A 102 -6.48 -4.23 12.23
N TRP A 103 -5.17 -4.13 12.39
CA TRP A 103 -4.54 -4.03 13.70
C TRP A 103 -5.03 -2.79 14.47
N MET A 104 -5.12 -1.61 13.82
CA MET A 104 -5.66 -0.40 14.44
C MET A 104 -7.10 -0.59 14.93
N VAL A 105 -7.97 -1.20 14.10
CA VAL A 105 -9.36 -1.51 14.49
C VAL A 105 -9.40 -2.43 15.70
N GLU A 106 -8.54 -3.45 15.76
CA GLU A 106 -8.46 -4.36 16.89
C GLU A 106 -8.08 -3.62 18.19
N GLN A 107 -7.07 -2.75 18.14
CA GLN A 107 -6.65 -1.96 19.32
C GLN A 107 -7.81 -1.08 19.83
N LEU A 108 -8.47 -0.36 18.92
CA LEU A 108 -9.59 0.53 19.27
C LEU A 108 -10.80 -0.25 19.82
N THR A 109 -11.11 -1.40 19.22
CA THR A 109 -12.22 -2.25 19.68
C THR A 109 -11.95 -2.81 21.07
N ASN A 110 -10.71 -3.25 21.33
CA ASN A 110 -10.31 -3.75 22.65
C ASN A 110 -10.41 -2.65 23.72
N HIS A 111 -10.01 -1.43 23.38
CA HIS A 111 -10.13 -0.28 24.27
C HIS A 111 -11.60 0.03 24.62
N SER A 112 -12.49 0.14 23.61
CA SER A 112 -13.92 0.40 23.87
C SER A 112 -14.60 -0.67 24.72
N ARG A 113 -14.18 -1.93 24.59
CA ARG A 113 -14.69 -3.03 25.45
C ARG A 113 -14.24 -2.86 26.90
N GLN A 114 -12.97 -2.51 27.12
CA GLN A 114 -12.44 -2.29 28.47
C GLN A 114 -13.12 -1.11 29.17
N GLU A 115 -13.44 -0.03 28.44
CA GLU A 115 -14.17 1.11 28.99
C GLU A 115 -15.60 0.72 29.40
N ALA A 116 -16.30 -0.08 28.58
CA ALA A 116 -17.66 -0.55 28.86
C ALA A 116 -17.73 -1.52 30.06
N GLU A 117 -16.65 -2.22 30.38
CA GLU A 117 -16.56 -3.11 31.55
C GLU A 117 -16.23 -2.36 32.86
N GLN A 118 -15.75 -1.11 32.76
CA GLN A 118 -15.35 -0.28 33.90
C GLN A 118 -16.37 0.79 34.29
N GLY A 119 -17.37 1.06 33.44
CA GLY A 119 -18.46 2.01 33.69
C GLY A 119 -19.74 1.35 34.19
#